data_AF-A0AA40R383-F1
#
_entry.id   AF-A0AA40R383-F1
#
_cell.length_a   1.000
_cell.length_b   1.000
_cell.length_c   1.000
_cell.angle_alpha   90.00
_cell.angle_beta   90.00
_cell.angle_gamma   90.00
#
_symmetry.space_group_name_H-M   'P 1'
#
loop_
_entity.id
_entity.type
_entity.pdbx_description
1 polymer ?
#
loop_
_entity_poly.entity_id
_entity_poly.type
_entity_poly.pdbx_seq_one_letter_code
_entity_poly.pdbx_strand_id
1 'polypeptide(L)'
;MDKHQMNPLKTPTVRGLVGAAAVLVILATAGCGVGQAVKDSTVGAAKWVFTTQVKTMNVDLVARSSLNANAAGQPLSTVVRLYQLKDAKTFAQLDYTQLQTNDLDALKADLLATKDVVLRPGANASVSEPMHPDAHVVGVVAFFREPGEGAVWKLAVPKKQWKQTDPVRVEVRDNVLVLLDAKDQPVTRAAPRQSAPAAPEPKPKAVDVTGHTG
;
A
#
# COMPACT_ATOMS: atom_id res chain seq x y z
N MET A 1 -69.65 -6.37 -60.28
CA MET A 1 -69.09 -6.55 -58.93
C MET A 1 -67.65 -6.05 -58.91
N ASP A 2 -67.40 -4.76 -59.16
CA ASP A 2 -67.51 -3.64 -58.19
C ASP A 2 -66.48 -3.82 -57.05
N LYS A 3 -65.48 -2.95 -56.86
CA LYS A 3 -65.62 -1.50 -56.77
C LYS A 3 -64.35 -0.72 -57.15
N HIS A 4 -64.56 0.17 -58.12
CA HIS A 4 -64.27 1.60 -58.07
C HIS A 4 -62.86 2.12 -57.75
N GLN A 5 -62.16 2.49 -58.84
CA GLN A 5 -61.40 3.74 -58.92
C GLN A 5 -62.36 4.93 -59.07
N MET A 6 -62.22 5.96 -58.23
CA MET A 6 -62.83 7.28 -58.38
C MET A 6 -61.71 8.33 -58.29
N ASN A 7 -61.40 8.96 -59.42
CA ASN A 7 -60.91 10.34 -59.46
C ASN A 7 -62.15 11.25 -59.26
N PRO A 8 -62.05 12.52 -58.77
CA PRO A 8 -61.77 13.60 -59.75
C PRO A 8 -61.23 14.95 -59.20
N LEU A 9 -60.75 15.79 -60.14
CA LEU A 9 -61.00 17.25 -60.32
C LEU A 9 -60.65 18.23 -59.17
N LYS A 10 -60.11 19.44 -59.34
CA LYS A 10 -59.83 20.31 -60.51
C LYS A 10 -59.15 21.60 -59.98
N THR A 11 -58.11 22.09 -60.69
CA THR A 11 -57.77 23.52 -61.01
C THR A 11 -57.54 24.58 -59.89
N PRO A 12 -56.91 25.76 -60.16
CA PRO A 12 -56.43 26.31 -61.44
C PRO A 12 -54.97 26.79 -61.48
N THR A 13 -54.48 26.89 -62.72
CA THR A 13 -53.33 27.63 -63.21
C THR A 13 -53.42 29.13 -62.94
N VAL A 14 -52.34 29.76 -62.44
CA VAL A 14 -51.99 31.14 -62.79
C VAL A 14 -50.49 31.23 -63.07
N ARG A 15 -50.19 31.75 -64.27
CA ARG A 15 -48.88 32.10 -64.82
C ARG A 15 -48.19 33.19 -64.00
N GLY A 16 -46.88 33.09 -63.83
CA GLY A 16 -46.04 34.18 -63.33
C GLY A 16 -44.57 33.98 -63.66
N LEU A 17 -44.11 34.73 -64.65
CA LEU A 17 -42.76 35.03 -65.14
C LEU A 17 -41.51 34.43 -64.44
N VAL A 18 -40.70 33.81 -65.31
CA VAL A 18 -39.25 33.95 -65.48
C VAL A 18 -38.55 34.96 -64.54
N GLY A 19 -37.68 34.43 -63.68
CA GLY A 19 -36.65 35.17 -62.97
C GLY A 19 -35.45 34.24 -62.75
N ALA A 20 -34.49 34.29 -63.65
CA ALA A 20 -33.20 33.63 -63.49
C ALA A 20 -32.36 34.41 -62.47
N ALA A 21 -32.02 33.79 -61.34
CA ALA A 21 -30.91 34.20 -60.49
C ALA A 21 -30.32 32.94 -59.84
N ALA A 22 -29.12 32.59 -60.28
CA ALA A 22 -28.34 31.50 -59.75
C ALA A 22 -27.90 31.79 -58.32
N VAL A 23 -28.22 30.89 -57.39
CA VAL A 23 -27.47 30.72 -56.13
C VAL A 23 -27.18 29.23 -55.98
N LEU A 24 -25.88 28.93 -56.08
CA LEU A 24 -25.30 27.62 -55.86
C LEU A 24 -25.50 27.24 -54.38
N VAL A 25 -26.38 26.29 -54.08
CA VAL A 25 -26.49 25.68 -52.75
C VAL A 25 -26.22 24.19 -52.89
N ILE A 26 -24.98 23.80 -52.61
CA ILE A 26 -24.58 22.40 -52.43
C ILE A 26 -25.05 22.02 -51.02
N LEU A 27 -26.22 21.40 -50.91
CA LEU A 27 -26.67 20.73 -49.68
C LEU A 27 -26.24 19.26 -49.77
N ALA A 28 -25.21 18.92 -48.99
CA ALA A 28 -24.68 17.58 -48.84
C ALA A 28 -25.76 16.62 -48.30
N THR A 29 -26.06 15.58 -49.08
CA THR A 29 -26.98 14.52 -48.69
C THR A 29 -26.28 13.45 -47.86
N ALA A 30 -26.86 13.21 -46.67
CA ALA A 30 -26.93 11.93 -45.95
C ALA A 30 -25.63 11.18 -45.60
N GLY A 31 -25.07 11.51 -44.43
CA GLY A 31 -24.36 10.53 -43.61
C GLY A 31 -25.15 10.29 -42.33
N CYS A 32 -25.94 9.22 -42.25
CA CYS A 32 -26.36 8.68 -40.95
C CYS A 32 -25.14 8.04 -40.29
N GLY A 33 -24.33 8.87 -39.62
CA GLY A 33 -23.26 8.38 -38.76
C GLY A 33 -23.87 7.65 -37.59
N VAL A 34 -23.75 6.32 -37.58
CA VAL A 34 -23.81 5.54 -36.34
C VAL A 34 -22.68 6.09 -35.47
N GLY A 35 -23.02 6.90 -34.48
CA GLY A 35 -22.09 7.35 -33.47
C GLY A 35 -21.60 6.11 -32.71
N GLN A 36 -20.46 5.56 -33.13
CA GLN A 36 -19.80 4.53 -32.36
C GLN A 36 -19.42 5.14 -31.01
N ALA A 37 -20.15 4.74 -29.98
CA ALA A 37 -19.70 4.83 -28.61
C ALA A 37 -18.48 3.91 -28.44
N VAL A 38 -17.30 4.42 -28.79
CA VAL A 38 -16.00 3.85 -28.45
C VAL A 38 -15.18 4.88 -27.70
N LYS A 39 -15.69 5.23 -26.52
CA LYS A 39 -14.95 5.82 -25.41
C LYS A 39 -15.55 5.09 -24.22
N ASP A 40 -15.07 3.88 -23.90
CA ASP A 40 -14.45 3.67 -22.58
C ASP A 40 -13.72 2.32 -22.43
N SER A 41 -13.42 1.60 -23.51
CA SER A 41 -12.75 0.28 -23.37
C SER A 41 -11.24 0.37 -23.14
N THR A 42 -10.57 1.47 -23.52
CA THR A 42 -9.10 1.60 -23.42
C THR A 42 -8.61 2.16 -22.08
N VAL A 43 -9.40 3.02 -21.42
CA VAL A 43 -9.08 3.52 -20.06
C VAL A 43 -9.23 2.41 -19.02
N GLY A 44 -10.09 1.43 -19.31
CA GLY A 44 -10.12 0.15 -18.63
C GLY A 44 -8.74 -0.51 -18.70
N ALA A 45 -8.34 -1.01 -19.87
CA ALA A 45 -7.15 -1.88 -20.01
C ALA A 45 -5.81 -1.26 -19.53
N ALA A 46 -5.64 0.06 -19.58
CA ALA A 46 -4.42 0.71 -19.10
C ALA A 46 -4.26 0.71 -17.56
N LYS A 47 -5.35 0.54 -16.78
CA LYS A 47 -5.32 0.64 -15.31
C LYS A 47 -4.84 -0.63 -14.59
N TRP A 48 -4.88 -1.78 -15.25
CA TRP A 48 -4.65 -3.11 -14.66
C TRP A 48 -3.16 -3.41 -14.50
N VAL A 49 -2.32 -2.88 -15.40
CA VAL A 49 -0.86 -3.09 -15.40
C VAL A 49 -0.15 -2.30 -14.29
N PHE A 50 -0.80 -1.29 -13.70
CA PHE A 50 -0.17 -0.41 -12.70
C PHE A 50 -0.59 -0.65 -11.24
N THR A 51 -1.49 -1.61 -10.95
CA THR A 51 -2.01 -1.71 -9.58
C THR A 51 -2.28 -3.14 -9.09
N THR A 52 -1.24 -3.93 -8.82
CA THR A 52 -1.35 -4.98 -7.81
C THR A 52 -1.58 -4.28 -6.46
N GLN A 53 -2.84 -4.11 -6.07
CA GLN A 53 -3.21 -3.56 -4.77
C GLN A 53 -3.01 -4.62 -3.70
N VAL A 54 -2.33 -4.25 -2.62
CA VAL A 54 -2.25 -5.09 -1.41
C VAL A 54 -3.61 -5.01 -0.73
N LYS A 55 -4.43 -6.07 -0.92
CA LYS A 55 -5.80 -6.17 -0.41
C LYS A 55 -5.88 -6.87 0.95
N THR A 56 -4.86 -7.65 1.30
CA THR A 56 -4.84 -8.45 2.52
C THR A 56 -3.56 -8.16 3.29
N MET A 57 -3.70 -8.09 4.60
CA MET A 57 -2.63 -8.00 5.58
C MET A 57 -2.30 -9.43 6.06
N ASN A 58 -1.48 -10.15 5.29
CA ASN A 58 -0.89 -11.43 5.70
C ASN A 58 0.42 -11.25 6.50
N VAL A 59 0.43 -11.65 7.76
CA VAL A 59 1.60 -11.62 8.63
C VAL A 59 1.83 -12.99 9.25
N ASP A 60 3.08 -13.47 9.22
CA ASP A 60 3.49 -14.58 10.07
C ASP A 60 4.38 -14.06 11.21
N LEU A 61 3.99 -14.41 12.43
CA LEU A 61 4.76 -14.20 13.65
C LEU A 61 5.45 -15.51 14.01
N VAL A 62 6.78 -15.46 14.19
CA VAL A 62 7.61 -16.63 14.50
C VAL A 62 8.26 -16.43 15.86
N ALA A 63 7.78 -17.11 16.89
CA ALA A 63 8.37 -16.98 18.22
C ALA A 63 9.51 -17.96 18.44
N ARG A 64 10.62 -17.46 18.99
CA ARG A 64 11.68 -18.32 19.53
C ARG A 64 11.29 -18.82 20.92
N SER A 65 11.90 -19.92 21.35
CA SER A 65 11.62 -20.53 22.66
C SER A 65 12.03 -19.64 23.84
N SER A 66 12.94 -18.68 23.63
CA SER A 66 13.39 -17.71 24.65
C SER A 66 12.49 -16.49 24.80
N LEU A 67 11.34 -16.46 24.10
CA LEU A 67 10.41 -15.33 24.08
C LEU A 67 10.07 -14.80 25.48
N ASN A 68 10.19 -13.49 25.63
CA ASN A 68 9.66 -12.68 26.73
C ASN A 68 9.97 -13.25 28.11
N ALA A 69 11.20 -13.72 28.31
CA ALA A 69 11.59 -14.40 29.54
C ALA A 69 11.50 -13.48 30.77
N ASN A 70 11.18 -14.07 31.92
CA ASN A 70 11.22 -13.35 33.18
C ASN A 70 12.64 -13.22 33.75
N ALA A 71 12.80 -12.55 34.90
CA ALA A 71 14.10 -12.40 35.56
C ALA A 71 14.76 -13.74 35.96
N ALA A 72 13.97 -14.82 36.08
CA ALA A 72 14.47 -16.18 36.31
C ALA A 72 14.77 -16.95 35.01
N GLY A 73 14.66 -16.29 33.85
CA GLY A 73 14.88 -16.90 32.53
C GLY A 73 13.71 -17.73 32.00
N GLN A 74 12.57 -17.77 32.68
CA GLN A 74 11.40 -18.53 32.23
C GLN A 74 10.70 -17.81 31.07
N PRO A 75 10.58 -18.43 29.88
CA PRO A 75 9.88 -17.83 28.73
C PRO A 75 8.39 -17.61 29.02
N LEU A 76 7.84 -16.48 28.56
CA LEU A 76 6.44 -16.13 28.75
C LEU A 76 5.77 -15.79 27.41
N SER A 77 4.46 -15.93 27.35
CA SER A 77 3.69 -15.41 26.22
C SER A 77 3.75 -13.88 26.19
N THR A 78 3.54 -13.29 25.02
CA THR A 78 3.35 -11.85 24.84
C THR A 78 2.16 -11.58 23.92
N VAL A 79 1.61 -10.37 23.98
CA VAL A 79 0.65 -9.89 22.98
C VAL A 79 1.41 -9.13 21.91
N VAL A 80 1.21 -9.52 20.65
CA VAL A 80 1.62 -8.73 19.49
C VAL A 80 0.37 -8.04 18.94
N ARG A 81 0.40 -6.71 18.91
CA ARG A 81 -0.66 -5.89 18.32
C ARG A 81 -0.22 -5.32 16.99
N LEU A 82 -1.05 -5.53 15.99
CA LEU A 82 -0.91 -4.97 14.65
C LEU A 82 -1.84 -3.77 14.52
N TYR A 83 -1.33 -2.70 13.94
CA TYR A 83 -2.05 -1.46 13.67
C TYR A 83 -2.03 -1.18 12.18
N GLN A 84 -3.19 -1.03 11.55
CA GLN A 84 -3.25 -0.43 10.22
C GLN A 84 -3.35 1.07 10.36
N LEU A 85 -2.45 1.81 9.71
CA LEU A 85 -2.25 3.24 9.92
C LEU A 85 -2.28 4.02 8.60
N LYS A 86 -2.87 5.22 8.63
CA LYS A 86 -2.79 6.20 7.54
C LYS A 86 -1.38 6.76 7.38
N ASP A 87 -0.70 7.04 8.49
CA ASP A 87 0.67 7.56 8.53
C ASP A 87 1.45 6.95 9.72
N ALA A 88 2.78 6.92 9.63
CA ALA A 88 3.64 6.36 10.68
C ALA A 88 4.20 7.40 11.66
N LYS A 89 4.00 8.70 11.41
CA LYS A 89 4.65 9.77 12.18
C LYS A 89 4.26 9.75 13.65
N THR A 90 2.97 9.74 13.95
CA THR A 90 2.47 9.66 15.32
C THR A 90 2.94 8.37 15.97
N PHE A 91 2.72 7.23 15.31
CA PHE A 91 3.15 5.92 15.79
C PHE A 91 4.64 5.84 16.10
N ALA A 92 5.51 6.45 15.28
CA ALA A 92 6.95 6.45 15.50
C ALA A 92 7.35 7.21 16.78
N GLN A 93 6.61 8.27 17.13
CA GLN A 93 6.88 9.11 18.29
C GLN A 93 6.35 8.53 19.60
N LEU A 94 5.31 7.69 19.57
CA LEU A 94 4.74 7.11 20.77
C LEU A 94 5.70 6.14 21.47
N ASP A 95 5.85 6.31 22.77
CA ASP A 95 6.62 5.38 23.59
C ASP A 95 5.87 4.08 23.90
N TYR A 96 6.53 3.18 24.60
CA TYR A 96 5.99 1.86 24.96
C TYR A 96 4.74 1.98 25.82
N THR A 97 4.79 2.80 26.87
CA THR A 97 3.71 2.97 27.84
C THR A 97 2.48 3.59 27.19
N GLN A 98 2.66 4.59 26.34
CA GLN A 98 1.60 5.22 25.58
C GLN A 98 0.89 4.20 24.68
N LEU A 99 1.64 3.35 23.96
CA LEU A 99 1.04 2.32 23.11
C LEU A 99 0.42 1.15 23.92
N GLN A 100 0.91 0.90 25.13
CA GLN A 100 0.35 -0.16 25.99
C GLN A 100 -0.96 0.25 26.66
N THR A 101 -1.09 1.53 27.03
CA THR A 101 -2.16 1.99 27.93
C THR A 101 -3.17 2.93 27.28
N ASN A 102 -2.79 3.61 26.19
CA ASN A 102 -3.59 4.68 25.59
C ASN A 102 -3.45 4.76 24.07
N ASP A 103 -3.20 3.64 23.39
CA ASP A 103 -2.89 3.63 21.96
C ASP A 103 -4.00 4.18 21.07
N LEU A 104 -5.25 3.81 21.33
CA LEU A 104 -6.39 4.24 20.50
C LEU A 104 -6.51 5.77 20.47
N ASP A 105 -6.43 6.41 21.64
CA ASP A 105 -6.52 7.87 21.76
C ASP A 105 -5.22 8.57 21.32
N ALA A 106 -4.07 7.93 21.51
CA ALA A 106 -2.78 8.48 21.09
C ALA A 106 -2.60 8.46 19.56
N LEU A 107 -3.08 7.41 18.88
CA LEU A 107 -3.01 7.27 17.41
C LEU A 107 -4.17 7.98 16.71
N LYS A 108 -5.37 8.01 17.33
CA LYS A 108 -6.56 8.77 16.92
C LYS A 108 -6.81 8.81 15.42
N ALA A 109 -6.41 9.91 14.77
CA ALA A 109 -6.74 10.21 13.37
C ALA A 109 -6.00 9.29 12.38
N ASP A 110 -4.87 8.72 12.80
CA ASP A 110 -4.03 7.85 11.99
C ASP A 110 -4.45 6.38 12.08
N LEU A 111 -5.17 5.98 13.12
CA LEU A 111 -5.58 4.59 13.33
C LEU A 111 -6.75 4.20 12.42
N LEU A 112 -6.62 3.06 11.75
CA LEU A 112 -7.66 2.50 10.88
C LEU A 112 -8.23 1.18 11.42
N ALA A 113 -7.35 0.31 11.92
CA ALA A 113 -7.74 -0.98 12.48
C ALA A 113 -6.66 -1.50 13.42
N THR A 114 -7.05 -2.36 14.36
CA THR A 114 -6.13 -3.11 15.23
C THR A 114 -6.40 -4.61 15.14
N LYS A 115 -5.36 -5.41 15.41
CA LYS A 115 -5.48 -6.86 15.60
C LYS A 115 -4.51 -7.32 16.65
N ASP A 116 -5.00 -8.10 17.62
CA ASP A 116 -4.17 -8.68 18.67
C ASP A 116 -3.94 -10.17 18.44
N VAL A 117 -2.72 -10.61 18.74
CA VAL A 117 -2.33 -12.01 18.74
C VAL A 117 -1.58 -12.33 20.03
N VAL A 118 -2.02 -13.35 20.74
CA VAL A 118 -1.24 -13.91 21.85
C VAL A 118 -0.21 -14.88 21.26
N LEU A 119 1.07 -14.55 21.41
CA LEU A 119 2.17 -15.33 20.89
C LEU A 119 2.83 -16.10 22.05
N ARG A 120 2.87 -17.42 21.93
CA ARG A 120 3.47 -18.32 22.93
C ARG A 120 4.95 -18.60 22.59
N PRO A 121 5.81 -18.86 23.58
CA PRO A 121 7.20 -19.24 23.34
C PRO A 121 7.30 -20.46 22.40
N GLY A 122 8.16 -20.35 21.38
CA GLY A 122 8.39 -21.42 20.39
C GLY A 122 7.24 -21.67 19.42
N ALA A 123 6.15 -20.90 19.46
CA ALA A 123 5.01 -21.06 18.58
C ALA A 123 5.00 -20.03 17.44
N ASN A 124 4.38 -20.40 16.33
CA ASN A 124 4.11 -19.50 15.23
C ASN A 124 2.62 -19.12 15.21
N ALA A 125 2.31 -17.94 14.68
CA ALA A 125 0.94 -17.50 14.45
C ALA A 125 0.85 -16.72 13.14
N SER A 126 -0.19 -16.99 12.35
CA SER A 126 -0.46 -16.27 11.11
C SER A 126 -1.71 -15.40 11.27
N VAL A 127 -1.64 -14.19 10.73
CA VAL A 127 -2.73 -13.22 10.67
C VAL A 127 -3.04 -12.96 9.22
N SER A 128 -4.31 -13.04 8.84
CA SER A 128 -4.79 -12.66 7.52
C SER A 128 -6.06 -11.84 7.70
N GLU A 129 -5.94 -10.53 7.53
CA GLU A 129 -7.04 -9.59 7.69
C GLU A 129 -7.17 -8.73 6.43
N PRO A 130 -8.35 -8.20 6.08
CA PRO A 130 -8.47 -7.21 5.04
C PRO A 130 -7.57 -6.00 5.31
N MET A 131 -6.78 -5.60 4.30
CA MET A 131 -5.99 -4.37 4.37
C MET A 131 -6.94 -3.21 4.10
N HIS A 132 -7.08 -2.30 5.06
CA HIS A 132 -7.84 -1.07 4.91
C HIS A 132 -7.34 -0.31 3.68
N PRO A 133 -8.24 0.23 2.83
CA PRO A 133 -7.86 0.92 1.60
C PRO A 133 -6.89 2.08 1.88
N ASP A 134 -7.17 2.86 2.92
CA ASP A 134 -6.37 4.02 3.33
C ASP A 134 -5.12 3.67 4.15
N ALA A 135 -4.88 2.39 4.46
CA ALA A 135 -3.66 2.01 5.16
C ALA A 135 -2.45 2.30 4.27
N HIS A 136 -1.43 2.93 4.82
CA HIS A 136 -0.14 3.14 4.17
C HIS A 136 0.99 2.43 4.92
N VAL A 137 0.79 2.13 6.20
CA VAL A 137 1.75 1.46 7.07
C VAL A 137 1.02 0.48 7.98
N VAL A 138 1.65 -0.66 8.25
CA VAL A 138 1.26 -1.56 9.35
C VAL A 138 2.28 -1.41 10.48
N GLY A 139 1.83 -0.93 11.63
CA GLY A 139 2.60 -0.95 12.87
C GLY A 139 2.52 -2.33 13.52
N VAL A 140 3.64 -2.84 14.03
CA VAL A 140 3.70 -4.09 14.81
C VAL A 140 4.34 -3.77 16.14
N VAL A 141 3.65 -4.08 17.24
CA VAL A 141 4.13 -3.83 18.61
C VAL A 141 4.05 -5.13 19.39
N ALA A 142 5.14 -5.53 20.04
CA ALA A 142 5.13 -6.62 21.01
C ALA A 142 5.15 -6.03 22.42
N PHE A 143 4.14 -6.39 23.21
CA PHE A 143 4.01 -5.95 24.59
C PHE A 143 4.79 -6.89 25.52
N PHE A 144 6.12 -6.81 25.45
CA PHE A 144 7.02 -7.54 26.33
C PHE A 144 6.85 -7.11 27.80
N ARG A 145 7.20 -8.01 28.71
CA ARG A 145 7.18 -7.70 30.14
C ARG A 145 8.16 -6.58 30.48
N GLU A 146 9.33 -6.62 29.85
CA GLU A 146 10.41 -5.65 29.99
C GLU A 146 10.93 -5.28 28.60
N PRO A 147 10.51 -4.13 28.02
CA PRO A 147 11.14 -3.61 26.81
C PRO A 147 12.57 -3.20 27.18
N GLY A 148 13.56 -4.03 26.79
CA GLY A 148 14.95 -3.80 27.13
C GLY A 148 15.49 -2.51 26.55
N GLU A 149 16.54 -1.97 27.16
CA GLU A 149 17.21 -0.78 26.63
C GLU A 149 17.75 -1.05 25.22
N GLY A 150 17.36 -0.21 24.25
CA GLY A 150 17.73 -0.40 22.84
C GLY A 150 17.02 -1.56 22.13
N ALA A 151 16.14 -2.32 22.80
CA ALA A 151 15.40 -3.40 22.18
C ALA A 151 14.37 -2.87 21.17
N VAL A 152 14.27 -3.54 20.02
CA VAL A 152 13.28 -3.20 18.99
C VAL A 152 11.96 -3.89 19.33
N TRP A 153 11.10 -3.23 20.11
CA TRP A 153 9.78 -3.75 20.49
C TRP A 153 8.65 -3.29 19.56
N LYS A 154 8.97 -2.42 18.59
CA LYS A 154 8.04 -1.83 17.63
C LYS A 154 8.65 -1.75 16.24
N LEU A 155 7.86 -2.08 15.22
CA LEU A 155 8.21 -1.98 13.81
C LEU A 155 7.13 -1.22 13.04
N ALA A 156 7.53 -0.53 11.97
CA ALA A 156 6.63 0.08 11.00
C ALA A 156 6.92 -0.50 9.62
N VAL A 157 5.94 -1.19 9.03
CA VAL A 157 6.07 -1.87 7.73
C VAL A 157 5.21 -1.16 6.68
N PRO A 158 5.80 -0.29 5.83
CA PRO A 158 5.11 0.36 4.73
C PRO A 158 4.39 -0.61 3.79
N LYS A 159 3.13 -0.33 3.44
CA LYS A 159 2.28 -1.12 2.53
C LYS A 159 2.95 -1.45 1.19
N LYS A 160 3.88 -0.60 0.72
CA LYS A 160 4.66 -0.84 -0.51
C LYS A 160 5.52 -2.11 -0.44
N GLN A 161 5.99 -2.49 0.76
CA GLN A 161 6.84 -3.68 0.97
C GLN A 161 6.06 -4.98 0.87
N TRP A 162 4.76 -4.96 1.15
CA TRP A 162 3.89 -6.12 1.13
C TRP A 162 3.69 -6.70 -0.27
N LYS A 163 4.04 -5.96 -1.33
CA LYS A 163 4.08 -6.49 -2.70
C LYS A 163 5.27 -7.42 -2.95
N GLN A 164 6.33 -7.28 -2.16
CA GLN A 164 7.59 -8.01 -2.29
C GLN A 164 7.72 -9.10 -1.22
N THR A 165 6.89 -9.03 -0.18
CA THR A 165 6.93 -9.90 0.99
C THR A 165 5.49 -10.16 1.43
N ASP A 166 4.93 -11.26 0.95
CA ASP A 166 3.60 -11.76 1.28
C ASP A 166 3.69 -13.27 1.55
N PRO A 167 3.57 -13.73 2.82
CA PRO A 167 3.30 -12.94 4.02
C PRO A 167 4.51 -12.12 4.49
N VAL A 168 4.26 -11.01 5.20
CA VAL A 168 5.29 -10.32 5.98
C VAL A 168 5.66 -11.18 7.19
N ARG A 169 6.94 -11.47 7.40
CA ARG A 169 7.38 -12.33 8.49
C ARG A 169 8.12 -11.56 9.56
N VAL A 170 7.73 -11.76 10.81
CA VAL A 170 8.33 -11.12 11.99
C VAL A 170 8.76 -12.20 12.97
N GLU A 171 10.07 -12.34 13.16
CA GLU A 171 10.61 -13.15 14.25
C GLU A 171 10.50 -12.35 15.56
N VAL A 172 10.06 -13.04 16.61
CA VAL A 172 10.01 -12.53 17.97
C VAL A 172 10.92 -13.40 18.82
N ARG A 173 12.03 -12.83 19.29
CA ARG A 173 13.03 -13.53 20.11
C ARG A 173 13.38 -12.69 21.31
N ASP A 174 13.57 -13.33 22.45
CA ASP A 174 13.83 -12.65 23.71
C ASP A 174 12.79 -11.53 23.91
N ASN A 175 13.20 -10.27 23.91
CA ASN A 175 12.34 -9.07 23.94
C ASN A 175 12.50 -8.17 22.71
N VAL A 176 12.77 -8.77 21.53
CA VAL A 176 13.06 -8.06 20.28
C VAL A 176 12.19 -8.60 19.14
N LEU A 177 11.68 -7.67 18.32
CA LEU A 177 11.09 -7.90 17.02
C LEU A 177 12.15 -7.79 15.92
N VAL A 178 12.14 -8.75 15.01
CA VAL A 178 13.01 -8.76 13.83
C VAL A 178 12.15 -8.97 12.60
N LEU A 179 12.14 -7.98 11.70
CA LEU A 179 11.51 -8.14 10.39
C LEU A 179 12.42 -9.04 9.55
N LEU A 180 11.84 -10.09 8.96
CA LEU A 180 12.55 -10.99 8.06
C LEU A 180 12.27 -10.59 6.61
N ASP A 181 13.28 -10.66 5.76
CA ASP A 181 13.10 -10.49 4.32
C ASP A 181 12.55 -11.76 3.64
N ALA A 182 12.40 -11.72 2.31
CA ALA A 182 11.93 -12.85 1.52
C ALA A 182 12.83 -14.10 1.64
N LYS A 183 14.10 -13.94 2.09
CA LYS A 183 15.06 -15.02 2.30
C LYS A 183 15.27 -15.36 3.78
N ASP A 184 14.38 -14.92 4.66
CA ASP A 184 14.48 -15.13 6.12
C ASP A 184 15.63 -14.40 6.80
N GLN A 185 16.21 -13.39 6.16
CA GLN A 185 17.31 -12.64 6.75
C GLN A 185 16.77 -11.47 7.58
N PRO A 186 17.33 -11.24 8.79
CA PRO A 186 17.01 -10.08 9.60
C PRO A 186 17.26 -8.76 8.86
N VAL A 187 16.24 -7.91 8.78
CA VAL A 187 16.36 -6.53 8.29
C VAL A 187 16.02 -5.54 9.40
N THR A 188 17.01 -4.80 9.88
CA THR A 188 16.80 -3.73 10.86
C THR A 188 16.24 -2.49 10.17
N ARG A 189 14.93 -2.41 9.99
CA ARG A 189 14.27 -1.23 9.44
C ARG A 189 13.80 -0.31 10.57
N ALA A 190 14.65 0.63 10.95
CA ALA A 190 14.25 1.76 11.79
C ALA A 190 13.40 2.75 10.97
N ALA A 191 12.42 3.40 11.61
CA ALA A 191 11.81 4.63 11.11
C ALA A 191 12.90 5.64 10.67
N PRO A 192 12.61 6.58 9.73
CA PRO A 192 13.63 7.28 8.95
C PRO A 192 14.74 7.89 9.82
N ARG A 193 15.94 7.33 9.73
CA ARG A 193 17.13 8.06 10.16
C ARG A 193 17.41 9.10 9.08
N GLN A 194 17.19 10.36 9.42
CA GLN A 194 17.73 11.50 8.69
C GLN A 194 19.22 11.26 8.43
N SER A 195 19.65 11.47 7.20
CA SER A 195 21.05 11.32 6.78
C SER A 195 21.97 12.13 7.68
N ALA A 196 22.76 11.47 8.52
CA ALA A 196 23.92 12.09 9.15
C ALA A 196 25.11 12.02 8.17
N PRO A 197 25.96 13.06 8.06
CA PRO A 197 27.07 13.10 7.11
C PRO A 197 28.09 11.98 7.37
N ALA A 198 28.71 11.50 6.30
CA ALA A 198 29.77 10.50 6.34
C ALA A 198 30.86 10.88 7.36
N ALA A 199 31.23 9.93 8.22
CA ALA A 199 32.39 10.05 9.09
C ALA A 199 33.67 10.15 8.24
N PRO A 200 34.70 10.92 8.66
CA PRO A 200 35.94 11.01 7.91
C PRO A 200 36.69 9.67 7.94
N GLU A 201 37.23 9.25 6.78
CA GLU A 201 38.06 8.06 6.66
C GLU A 201 39.31 8.12 7.57
N PRO A 202 39.74 6.99 8.15
CA PRO A 202 40.97 6.95 8.93
C PRO A 202 42.19 7.07 8.02
N LYS A 203 43.08 8.02 8.32
CA LYS A 203 44.38 8.17 7.62
C LYS A 203 45.22 6.89 7.73
N PRO A 204 45.91 6.46 6.66
CA PRO A 204 46.76 5.29 6.70
C PRO A 204 47.95 5.51 7.66
N LYS A 205 48.25 4.46 8.45
CA LYS A 205 49.42 4.43 9.32
C LYS A 205 50.70 4.42 8.46
N ALA A 206 51.62 5.33 8.75
CA ALA A 206 52.96 5.31 8.18
C ALA A 206 53.64 3.98 8.57
N VAL A 207 54.09 3.24 7.56
CA VAL A 207 54.95 2.07 7.73
C VAL A 207 56.36 2.60 7.90
N ASP A 208 56.93 2.37 9.09
CA ASP A 208 58.35 2.60 9.35
C ASP A 208 59.15 1.51 8.62
N VAL A 209 59.85 1.89 7.55
CA VAL A 209 60.77 1.00 6.85
C VAL A 209 62.13 1.15 7.50
N THR A 210 62.44 0.22 8.39
CA THR A 210 63.78 -0.01 8.89
C THR A 210 64.62 -0.61 7.75
N GLY A 211 65.47 0.22 7.14
CA GLY A 211 66.44 -0.19 6.11
C GLY A 211 67.87 0.00 6.62
N HIS A 212 68.55 -1.11 6.86
CA HIS A 212 69.96 -1.21 7.23
C HIS A 212 70.85 -1.29 5.95
N THR A 213 72.14 -0.98 6.10
CA THR A 213 73.31 -1.21 5.21
C THR A 213 73.78 -0.09 4.28
N GLY A 214 75.08 0.22 4.39
CA GLY A 214 75.87 1.01 3.43
C GLY A 214 76.83 1.99 4.08
#